data_AF-A0AAD7E4G3-F1
#
_entry.id   AF-A0AAD7E4G3-F1
#
_cell.length_a   1.000
_cell.length_b   1.000
_cell.length_c   1.000
_cell.angle_alpha   90.00
_cell.angle_beta   90.00
_cell.angle_gamma   90.00
#
_symmetry.space_group_name_H-M   'P 1'
#
loop_
_entity.id
_entity.type
_entity.pdbx_description
1 polymer ?
#
loop_
_entity_poly.entity_id
_entity_poly.type
_entity_poly.pdbx_seq_one_letter_code
_entity_poly.pdbx_strand_id
1 'polypeptide(L)'
;MRSTHLHSPFVPTDIRGESSGTSEELAKFILTDLKPPGPKRRPLLYLTGDKNRDTLPEILRGGNWDLVPLQVYQTQGSSTFSQNLKLALDSPHHQNSNDWWIVFFAPSAASFAAPFLRDHFDLPSTDSTSVTRRPAQVASIGSTTSTFLRQQLHLSVAAVARKPTPDDLLQAMIAS
;
A
#
# COMPACT_ATOMS: atom_id res chain seq x y z
N MET A 1 24.37 -3.97 25.69
CA MET A 1 24.36 -2.76 24.83
C MET A 1 23.39 -1.76 25.44
N ARG A 2 23.88 -0.63 25.95
CA ARG A 2 23.03 0.45 26.48
C ARG A 2 22.61 1.33 25.30
N SER A 3 21.31 1.43 25.05
CA SER A 3 20.76 2.33 24.03
C SER A 3 20.89 3.77 24.52
N THR A 4 21.77 4.55 23.88
CA THR A 4 21.90 5.99 24.09
C THR A 4 20.92 6.72 23.18
N HIS A 5 19.63 6.64 23.49
CA HIS A 5 18.70 7.61 22.93
C HIS A 5 18.89 8.93 23.70
N LEU A 6 19.42 9.94 23.01
CA LEU A 6 19.47 11.32 23.51
C LEU A 6 18.08 11.72 24.01
N HIS A 7 18.01 12.28 25.22
CA HIS A 7 16.79 12.88 25.77
C HIS A 7 16.39 14.09 24.92
N SER A 8 15.61 13.86 23.86
CA SER A 8 14.90 14.93 23.17
C SER A 8 13.76 15.41 24.07
N PRO A 9 13.59 16.73 24.28
CA PRO A 9 12.44 17.25 25.04
C PRO A 9 11.10 16.99 24.34
N PHE A 10 11.11 16.46 23.12
CA PHE A 10 9.94 16.13 22.32
C PHE A 10 9.56 14.65 22.36
N VAL A 11 10.22 13.83 23.19
CA VAL A 11 9.81 12.43 23.37
C VAL A 11 8.46 12.40 24.09
N PRO A 12 7.43 11.72 23.54
CA PRO A 12 6.16 11.57 24.22
C PRO A 12 6.36 10.83 25.56
N THR A 13 5.89 11.43 26.65
CA THR A 13 5.92 10.81 28.00
C THR A 13 4.60 10.16 28.38
N ASP A 14 3.54 10.42 27.63
CA ASP A 14 2.20 9.84 27.77
C ASP A 14 1.81 9.24 26.41
N ILE A 15 1.87 7.91 26.31
CA ILE A 15 1.51 7.15 25.11
C ILE A 15 0.34 6.24 25.51
N ARG A 16 -0.78 6.38 24.81
CA ARG A 16 -2.04 5.67 25.09
C ARG A 16 -2.69 5.19 23.79
N GLY A 17 -3.55 4.18 23.92
CA GLY A 17 -4.30 3.63 22.79
C GLY A 17 -3.52 2.68 21.89
N GLU A 18 -2.30 2.27 22.28
CA GLU A 18 -1.43 1.36 21.52
C GLU A 18 -2.07 0.00 21.20
N SER A 19 -2.99 -0.47 22.04
CA SER A 19 -3.73 -1.72 21.85
C SER A 19 -4.89 -1.61 20.85
N SER A 20 -5.14 -0.43 20.29
CA SER A 20 -6.22 -0.23 19.31
C SER A 20 -5.75 -0.67 17.92
N GLY A 21 -6.33 -1.74 17.38
CA GLY A 21 -5.95 -2.29 16.08
C GLY A 21 -6.60 -1.58 14.88
N THR A 22 -7.61 -0.76 15.13
CA THR A 22 -8.41 -0.07 14.10
C THR A 22 -8.70 1.38 14.46
N SER A 23 -9.11 2.16 13.45
CA SER A 23 -9.54 3.55 13.62
C SER A 23 -10.76 3.66 14.55
N GLU A 24 -11.68 2.71 14.44
CA GLU A 24 -12.90 2.58 15.21
C GLU A 24 -12.60 2.31 16.69
N GLU A 25 -11.72 1.34 16.98
CA GLU A 25 -11.31 1.02 18.35
C GLU A 25 -10.57 2.19 19.00
N LEU A 26 -9.65 2.83 18.27
CA LEU A 26 -8.90 3.96 18.77
C LEU A 26 -9.81 5.15 19.09
N ALA A 27 -10.78 5.44 18.22
CA ALA A 27 -11.73 6.52 18.47
C ALA A 27 -12.56 6.26 19.74
N LYS A 28 -13.06 5.03 19.93
CA LYS A 28 -13.79 4.66 21.16
C LYS A 28 -12.92 4.75 22.40
N PHE A 29 -11.66 4.33 22.31
CA PHE A 29 -10.68 4.47 23.38
C PHE A 29 -10.52 5.94 23.78
N ILE A 30 -10.27 6.84 22.82
CA ILE A 30 -10.10 8.28 23.06
C ILE A 30 -11.33 8.88 23.75
N LEU A 31 -12.55 8.54 23.31
CA LEU A 31 -13.79 9.04 23.92
C LEU A 31 -13.98 8.59 25.38
N THR A 32 -13.42 7.44 25.75
CA THR A 32 -13.52 6.88 27.10
C THR A 32 -12.42 7.39 28.02
N ASP A 33 -11.20 7.42 27.50
CA ASP A 33 -9.97 7.75 28.22
C ASP A 33 -9.83 9.26 28.46
N LEU A 34 -10.27 10.07 27.50
CA LEU A 34 -10.29 11.51 27.65
C LEU A 34 -11.66 11.98 28.17
N LYS A 35 -11.66 12.69 29.30
CA LYS A 35 -12.88 13.31 29.84
C LYS A 35 -13.55 14.21 28.77
N PRO A 36 -14.88 14.36 28.77
CA PRO A 36 -15.57 15.27 27.85
C PRO A 36 -15.04 16.72 27.96
N PRO A 37 -15.07 17.50 26.87
CA PRO A 37 -14.59 18.88 26.88
C PRO A 37 -15.30 19.77 27.89
N GLY A 38 -14.54 20.56 28.65
CA GLY A 38 -15.04 21.80 29.25
C GLY A 38 -14.95 22.97 28.26
N PRO A 39 -15.49 24.16 28.60
CA PRO A 39 -15.68 25.29 27.68
C PRO A 39 -14.41 25.98 27.14
N LYS A 40 -13.20 25.56 27.54
CA LYS A 40 -11.91 26.15 27.10
C LYS A 40 -11.00 25.11 26.44
N ARG A 41 -11.51 24.31 25.49
CA ARG A 41 -10.72 23.24 24.88
C ARG A 41 -9.94 23.66 23.64
N ARG A 42 -8.77 23.03 23.50
CA ARG A 42 -7.97 23.00 22.29
C ARG A 42 -8.32 21.74 21.49
N PRO A 43 -8.35 21.81 20.16
CA PRO A 43 -8.62 20.65 19.31
C PRO A 43 -7.51 19.61 19.43
N LEU A 44 -7.82 18.36 19.07
CA LEU A 44 -6.83 17.30 18.92
C LEU A 44 -6.09 17.49 17.59
N LEU A 45 -4.77 17.56 17.65
CA LEU A 45 -3.94 17.52 16.45
C LEU A 45 -3.90 16.09 15.90
N TYR A 46 -4.31 15.90 14.65
CA TYR A 46 -4.36 14.62 13.98
C TYR A 46 -3.29 14.53 12.91
N LEU A 47 -2.13 13.99 13.28
CA LEU A 47 -1.02 13.74 12.36
C LEU A 47 -1.36 12.55 11.47
N THR A 48 -1.34 12.76 10.17
CA THR A 48 -1.95 11.80 9.24
C THR A 48 -1.23 11.72 7.90
N GLY A 49 -1.63 10.77 7.06
CA GLY A 49 -1.08 10.56 5.72
C GLY A 49 -1.90 11.26 4.64
N ASP A 50 -1.66 10.89 3.39
CA ASP A 50 -2.55 11.22 2.26
C ASP A 50 -3.77 10.28 2.19
N LYS A 51 -3.63 9.07 2.74
CA LYS A 51 -4.67 8.04 2.76
C LYS A 51 -5.37 8.00 4.11
N ASN A 52 -6.32 8.91 4.28
CA ASN A 52 -7.04 9.05 5.54
C ASN A 52 -8.45 8.52 5.35
N ARG A 53 -8.84 7.53 6.15
CA ARG A 53 -10.25 7.12 6.24
C ARG A 53 -10.96 8.07 7.20
N ASP A 54 -12.15 8.50 6.84
CA ASP A 54 -12.93 9.44 7.64
C ASP A 54 -13.46 8.84 8.95
N THR A 55 -13.35 7.52 9.15
CA THR A 55 -13.90 6.81 10.30
C THR A 55 -13.52 7.43 11.65
N LEU A 56 -12.22 7.63 11.92
CA LEU A 56 -11.78 8.15 13.23
C LEU A 56 -12.22 9.61 13.42
N PRO A 57 -11.99 10.53 12.45
CA PRO A 57 -12.52 11.89 12.54
C PRO A 57 -14.04 11.98 12.70
N GLU A 58 -14.81 11.11 12.06
CA GLU A 58 -16.27 11.09 12.18
C GLU A 58 -16.73 10.65 13.57
N ILE A 59 -16.17 9.56 14.11
CA ILE A 59 -16.53 9.06 15.44
C ILE A 59 -16.20 10.11 16.52
N LEU A 60 -15.03 10.74 16.44
CA LEU A 60 -14.61 11.74 17.42
C LEU A 60 -15.45 13.01 17.35
N ARG A 61 -15.82 13.47 16.15
CA ARG A 61 -16.78 14.58 15.98
C ARG A 61 -18.14 14.26 16.62
N GLY A 62 -18.61 13.03 16.47
CA GLY A 62 -19.83 12.55 17.15
C GLY A 62 -19.74 12.59 18.69
N GLY A 63 -18.53 12.52 19.25
CA GLY A 63 -18.24 12.68 20.67
C GLY A 63 -17.89 14.12 21.10
N ASN A 64 -18.20 15.12 20.26
CA ASN A 64 -17.88 16.54 20.48
C ASN A 64 -16.37 16.83 20.60
N TRP A 65 -15.53 16.11 19.86
CA TRP A 65 -14.11 16.41 19.74
C TRP A 65 -13.78 17.05 18.39
N ASP A 66 -13.14 18.21 18.45
CA ASP A 66 -12.56 18.85 17.28
C ASP A 66 -11.21 18.24 16.94
N LEU A 67 -10.99 17.95 15.65
CA LEU A 67 -9.73 17.48 15.11
C LEU A 67 -9.16 18.51 14.13
N VAL A 68 -7.86 18.76 14.26
CA VAL A 68 -7.07 19.52 13.28
C VAL A 68 -6.17 18.54 12.54
N PRO A 69 -6.51 18.13 11.31
CA PRO A 69 -5.65 17.26 10.54
C PRO A 69 -4.39 17.98 10.08
N LEU A 70 -3.25 17.31 10.17
CA LEU A 70 -1.98 17.74 9.58
C LEU A 70 -1.38 16.55 8.84
N GLN A 71 -1.36 16.62 7.51
CA GLN A 71 -0.68 15.61 6.70
C GLN A 71 0.84 15.75 6.88
N VAL A 72 1.47 14.74 7.46
CA VAL A 72 2.92 14.72 7.73
C VAL A 72 3.68 13.72 6.88
N TYR A 73 2.98 12.87 6.13
CA TYR A 73 3.55 11.99 5.13
C TYR A 73 2.59 11.78 3.96
N GLN A 74 3.13 11.31 2.83
CA GLN A 74 2.34 10.99 1.64
C GLN A 74 2.87 9.70 1.00
N THR A 75 1.96 8.88 0.50
CA THR A 75 2.28 7.75 -0.38
C THR A 75 2.57 8.26 -1.77
N GLN A 76 3.75 7.97 -2.30
CA GLN A 76 4.12 8.28 -3.68
C GLN A 76 4.78 7.08 -4.36
N GLY A 77 4.72 7.06 -5.69
CA GLY A 77 5.54 6.15 -6.48
C GLY A 77 7.02 6.47 -6.30
N SER A 78 7.87 5.43 -6.35
CA SER A 78 9.31 5.64 -6.20
C SER A 78 9.89 6.34 -7.43
N SER A 79 10.57 7.47 -7.24
CA SER A 79 11.24 8.20 -8.31
C SER A 79 12.37 7.41 -8.97
N THR A 80 12.90 6.39 -8.30
CA THR A 80 13.97 5.52 -8.80
C THR A 80 13.45 4.20 -9.37
N PHE A 81 12.14 4.01 -9.46
CA PHE A 81 11.54 2.73 -9.88
C PHE A 81 12.04 2.25 -11.24
N SER A 82 12.01 3.10 -12.27
CA SER A 82 12.45 2.75 -13.63
C SER A 82 13.93 2.31 -13.66
N GLN A 83 14.80 3.04 -12.95
CA GLN A 83 16.21 2.71 -12.86
C GLN A 83 16.43 1.38 -12.14
N ASN A 84 15.76 1.18 -11.00
CA ASN A 84 15.87 -0.06 -10.23
C ASN A 84 15.34 -1.26 -11.01
N LEU A 85 14.24 -1.08 -11.76
CA LEU A 85 13.70 -2.10 -12.65
C LEU A 85 14.75 -2.49 -13.70
N LYS A 86 15.33 -1.51 -14.41
CA LYS A 86 16.38 -1.77 -15.40
C LYS A 86 17.56 -2.53 -14.79
N LEU A 87 18.07 -2.09 -13.63
CA LEU A 87 19.16 -2.76 -12.93
C LEU A 87 18.82 -4.20 -12.54
N ALA A 88 17.58 -4.45 -12.09
CA ALA A 88 17.12 -5.80 -11.77
C ALA A 88 17.06 -6.69 -13.02
N LEU A 89 16.61 -6.17 -14.16
CA LEU A 89 16.51 -6.92 -15.41
C LEU A 89 17.87 -7.20 -16.07
N ASP A 90 18.83 -6.28 -15.94
CA ASP A 90 20.16 -6.41 -16.52
C ASP A 90 21.10 -7.29 -15.65
N SER A 91 20.63 -7.74 -14.49
CA SER A 91 21.39 -8.60 -13.58
C SER A 91 21.79 -9.92 -14.26
N PRO A 92 23.05 -10.38 -14.12
CA PRO A 92 23.55 -11.59 -14.76
C PRO A 92 22.76 -12.86 -14.36
N HIS A 93 22.10 -12.84 -13.21
CA HIS A 93 21.24 -13.95 -12.75
C HIS A 93 19.99 -14.17 -13.63
N HIS A 94 19.63 -13.22 -14.48
CA HIS A 94 18.42 -13.26 -15.29
C HIS A 94 18.65 -13.31 -16.80
N GLN A 95 19.91 -13.39 -17.26
CA GLN A 95 20.27 -13.35 -18.69
C GLN A 95 19.66 -14.47 -19.54
N ASN A 96 19.29 -15.60 -18.93
CA ASN A 96 18.67 -16.76 -19.60
C ASN A 96 17.24 -17.06 -19.11
N SER A 97 16.64 -16.18 -18.31
CA SER A 97 15.29 -16.42 -17.77
C SER A 97 14.23 -15.94 -18.76
N ASN A 98 13.45 -16.89 -19.28
CA ASN A 98 12.28 -16.60 -20.11
C ASN A 98 10.97 -16.64 -19.32
N ASP A 99 11.00 -17.07 -18.05
CA ASP A 99 9.81 -17.33 -17.25
C ASP A 99 9.59 -16.21 -16.23
N TRP A 100 9.17 -15.04 -16.72
CA TRP A 100 8.91 -13.88 -15.87
C TRP A 100 7.50 -13.87 -15.31
N TRP A 101 7.41 -13.64 -14.00
CA TRP A 101 6.16 -13.32 -13.33
C TRP A 101 6.18 -11.90 -12.80
N ILE A 102 5.08 -11.18 -13.04
CA ILE A 102 4.83 -9.86 -12.50
C ILE A 102 3.60 -9.95 -11.61
N VAL A 103 3.81 -9.73 -10.31
CA VAL A 103 2.75 -9.81 -9.31
C VAL A 103 2.34 -8.41 -8.87
N PHE A 104 1.05 -8.07 -9.04
CA PHE A 104 0.49 -6.82 -8.54
C PHE A 104 -0.23 -7.01 -7.21
N PHE A 105 0.17 -6.21 -6.22
CA PHE A 105 -0.37 -6.27 -4.86
C PHE A 105 -1.50 -5.27 -4.61
N ALA A 106 -1.61 -4.22 -5.42
CA ALA A 106 -2.66 -3.20 -5.27
C ALA A 106 -2.93 -2.46 -6.59
N PRO A 107 -4.16 -1.95 -6.81
CA PRO A 107 -4.49 -1.09 -7.94
C PRO A 107 -3.57 0.12 -8.10
N SER A 108 -3.25 0.81 -7.00
CA SER A 108 -2.38 2.00 -7.03
C SER A 108 -0.96 1.67 -7.49
N ALA A 109 -0.40 0.56 -7.01
CA ALA A 109 0.91 0.07 -7.45
C ALA A 109 0.88 -0.34 -8.93
N ALA A 110 -0.19 -0.99 -9.38
CA ALA A 110 -0.36 -1.38 -10.78
C ALA A 110 -0.42 -0.17 -11.72
N SER A 111 -1.23 0.84 -11.36
CA SER A 111 -1.34 2.09 -12.12
C SER A 111 0.02 2.79 -12.26
N PHE A 112 0.79 2.85 -11.17
CA PHE A 112 2.11 3.46 -11.18
C PHE A 112 3.15 2.66 -11.99
N ALA A 113 3.22 1.33 -11.79
CA ALA A 113 4.31 0.52 -12.33
C ALA A 113 4.08 0.09 -13.79
N ALA A 114 2.83 -0.06 -14.24
CA ALA A 114 2.50 -0.63 -15.54
C ALA A 114 3.16 0.09 -16.74
N PRO A 115 3.26 1.43 -16.81
CA PRO A 115 3.96 2.10 -17.91
C PRO A 115 5.42 1.66 -18.03
N PHE A 116 6.16 1.63 -16.92
CA PHE A 116 7.56 1.21 -16.90
C PHE A 116 7.72 -0.27 -17.24
N LEU A 117 6.81 -1.13 -16.76
CA LEU A 117 6.86 -2.56 -17.05
C LEU A 117 6.61 -2.84 -18.53
N ARG A 118 5.70 -2.10 -19.18
CA ARG A 118 5.42 -2.23 -20.61
C ARG A 118 6.65 -1.92 -21.47
N ASP A 119 7.54 -1.03 -21.04
CA ASP A 119 8.76 -0.73 -21.80
C ASP A 119 9.71 -1.93 -21.89
N HIS A 120 9.63 -2.88 -20.94
CA HIS A 120 10.54 -4.01 -20.83
C HIS A 120 9.92 -5.37 -21.14
N PHE A 121 8.61 -5.51 -20.94
CA PHE A 121 7.88 -6.77 -21.04
C PHE A 121 6.75 -6.70 -22.08
N ASP A 122 6.55 -7.81 -22.77
CA ASP A 122 5.31 -8.09 -23.49
C ASP A 122 4.30 -8.59 -22.45
N LEU A 123 3.59 -7.64 -21.85
CA LEU A 123 2.52 -7.95 -20.91
C LEU A 123 1.31 -8.40 -21.74
N PRO A 124 0.80 -9.63 -21.53
CA PRO A 124 -0.31 -10.16 -22.31
C PRO A 124 -1.50 -9.23 -22.13
N SER A 125 -1.77 -8.46 -23.18
CA SER A 125 -2.94 -7.60 -23.28
C SER A 125 -3.97 -8.33 -24.14
N THR A 126 -5.24 -8.02 -23.92
CA THR A 126 -6.33 -8.58 -24.72
C THR A 126 -6.22 -8.25 -26.21
N ASP A 127 -5.40 -7.27 -26.58
CA ASP A 127 -5.45 -6.62 -27.91
C ASP A 127 -4.11 -6.50 -28.65
N SER A 128 -3.01 -7.14 -28.23
CA SER A 128 -1.69 -6.91 -28.87
C SER A 128 -0.75 -8.12 -28.94
N THR A 129 -0.03 -8.23 -30.06
CA THR A 129 1.04 -9.20 -30.36
C THR A 129 2.36 -8.46 -30.63
N SER A 130 3.11 -8.10 -29.58
CA SER A 130 4.40 -7.40 -29.73
C SER A 130 5.57 -8.37 -29.57
N VAL A 131 6.21 -8.73 -30.67
CA VAL A 131 7.22 -9.81 -30.76
C VAL A 131 8.61 -9.43 -30.22
N THR A 132 8.84 -8.19 -29.76
CA THR A 132 10.21 -7.69 -29.44
C THR A 132 10.53 -7.54 -27.95
N ARG A 133 9.59 -7.80 -27.04
CA ARG A 133 9.77 -7.63 -25.58
C ARG A 133 9.73 -8.98 -24.86
N ARG A 134 10.24 -9.04 -23.63
CA ARG A 134 10.29 -10.28 -22.84
C ARG A 134 8.87 -10.72 -22.48
N PRO A 135 8.43 -11.96 -22.77
CA PRO A 135 7.13 -12.41 -22.30
C PRO A 135 7.09 -12.46 -20.77
N ALA A 136 5.96 -12.09 -20.18
CA ALA A 136 5.74 -12.22 -18.74
C ALA A 136 4.29 -12.61 -18.42
N GLN A 137 4.13 -13.49 -17.45
CA GLN A 137 2.82 -13.81 -16.88
C GLN A 137 2.48 -12.81 -15.77
N VAL A 138 1.19 -12.49 -15.65
CA VAL A 138 0.70 -11.53 -14.66
C VAL A 138 -0.11 -12.26 -13.59
N ALA A 139 0.25 -12.03 -12.33
CA ALA A 139 -0.52 -12.46 -11.17
C ALA A 139 -1.05 -11.27 -10.37
N SER A 140 -2.07 -11.51 -9.57
CA SER A 140 -2.61 -10.53 -8.63
C SER A 140 -2.86 -11.14 -7.26
N ILE A 141 -2.61 -10.36 -6.21
CA ILE A 141 -2.75 -10.82 -4.81
C ILE A 141 -4.21 -10.99 -4.36
N GLY A 142 -5.18 -10.57 -5.18
CA GLY A 142 -6.59 -10.67 -4.85
C GLY A 142 -7.51 -10.07 -5.91
N SER A 143 -8.81 -10.31 -5.72
CA SER A 143 -9.87 -9.97 -6.69
C SER A 143 -9.93 -8.48 -7.03
N THR A 144 -9.83 -7.59 -6.04
CA THR A 144 -9.85 -6.13 -6.27
C THR A 144 -8.74 -5.68 -7.23
N THR A 145 -7.52 -6.16 -7.03
CA THR A 145 -6.39 -5.85 -7.92
C THR A 145 -6.60 -6.49 -9.29
N SER A 146 -7.06 -7.74 -9.34
CA SER A 146 -7.35 -8.45 -10.59
C SER A 146 -8.35 -7.72 -11.48
N THR A 147 -9.46 -7.25 -10.90
CA THR A 147 -10.48 -6.47 -11.60
C THR A 147 -9.90 -5.18 -12.17
N PHE A 148 -9.10 -4.45 -11.39
CA PHE A 148 -8.43 -3.24 -11.85
C PHE A 148 -7.48 -3.52 -13.03
N LEU A 149 -6.65 -4.57 -12.95
CA LEU A 149 -5.73 -4.94 -14.04
C LEU A 149 -6.47 -5.23 -15.35
N ARG A 150 -7.58 -5.96 -15.29
CA ARG A 150 -8.37 -6.31 -16.48
C ARG A 150 -9.13 -5.12 -17.04
N GLN A 151 -9.81 -4.36 -16.19
CA GLN A 151 -10.76 -3.33 -16.63
C GLN A 151 -10.10 -1.98 -16.95
N GLN A 152 -9.06 -1.61 -16.19
CA GLN A 152 -8.43 -0.29 -16.29
C GLN A 152 -7.10 -0.34 -17.04
N LEU A 153 -6.37 -1.47 -16.93
CA LEU A 153 -5.08 -1.64 -17.59
C LEU A 153 -5.14 -2.60 -18.78
N HIS A 154 -6.28 -3.25 -19.04
CA HIS A 154 -6.46 -4.19 -20.16
C HIS A 154 -5.38 -5.29 -20.19
N LEU A 155 -4.99 -5.77 -19.01
CA LEU A 155 -4.03 -6.86 -18.85
C LEU A 155 -4.75 -8.18 -18.63
N SER A 156 -4.28 -9.23 -19.30
CA SER A 156 -4.62 -10.61 -18.96
C SER A 156 -3.95 -11.00 -17.65
N VAL A 157 -4.71 -11.62 -16.75
CA VAL A 157 -4.23 -12.04 -15.43
C VAL A 157 -4.32 -13.55 -15.36
N ALA A 158 -3.16 -14.21 -15.39
CA ALA A 158 -3.01 -15.66 -15.39
C ALA A 158 -3.31 -16.28 -14.02
N ALA A 159 -2.98 -15.58 -12.93
CA ALA A 159 -3.18 -16.08 -11.57
C ALA A 159 -3.81 -15.01 -10.64
N VAL A 160 -4.73 -15.45 -9.77
CA VAL A 160 -5.32 -14.62 -8.72
C VAL A 160 -5.27 -15.40 -7.41
N ALA A 161 -4.57 -14.87 -6.41
CA ALA A 161 -4.49 -15.50 -5.10
C ALA A 161 -5.88 -15.49 -4.43
N ARG A 162 -6.25 -16.60 -3.77
CA ARG A 162 -7.53 -16.72 -3.04
C ARG A 162 -7.54 -15.87 -1.77
N LYS A 163 -6.39 -15.78 -1.12
CA LYS A 163 -6.12 -14.91 0.03
C LYS A 163 -4.81 -14.16 -0.22
N PRO A 164 -4.61 -13.00 0.42
CA PRO A 164 -3.39 -12.22 0.25
C PRO A 164 -2.25 -12.80 1.10
N THR A 165 -1.91 -14.07 0.87
CA THR A 165 -0.81 -14.78 1.53
C THR A 165 0.21 -15.26 0.49
N PRO A 166 1.48 -15.45 0.89
CA PRO A 166 2.48 -16.04 -0.02
C PRO A 166 2.08 -17.41 -0.55
N ASP A 167 1.52 -18.28 0.30
CA ASP A 167 1.16 -19.65 -0.08
C ASP A 167 0.00 -19.68 -1.09
N ASP A 168 -1.05 -18.87 -0.86
CA ASP A 168 -2.19 -18.77 -1.79
C ASP A 168 -1.78 -18.15 -3.13
N LEU A 169 -0.82 -17.22 -3.14
CA LEU A 169 -0.27 -16.65 -4.36
C LEU A 169 0.53 -17.70 -5.14
N LEU A 170 1.44 -18.41 -4.47
CA LEU A 170 2.24 -19.46 -5.10
C LEU A 170 1.36 -20.58 -5.67
N GLN A 171 0.37 -21.04 -4.90
CA GLN A 171 -0.62 -22.03 -5.35
C GLN A 171 -1.34 -21.58 -6.63
N ALA A 172 -1.74 -20.30 -6.70
CA ALA A 172 -2.40 -19.76 -7.88
C ALA A 172 -1.47 -19.68 -9.11
N MET A 173 -0.19 -19.35 -8.91
CA MET A 173 0.81 -19.27 -9.98
C MET A 173 1.25 -20.65 -10.50
N ILE A 174 1.26 -21.67 -9.65
CA ILE A 174 1.57 -23.06 -10.06
C ILE A 174 0.41 -23.67 -10.85
N ALA A 175 -0.83 -23.29 -10.54
CA ALA A 175 -2.03 -23.84 -11.15
C ALA A 175 -2.45 -23.16 -12.48
N SER A 176 -1.73 -22.13 -12.92
CA SER A 176 -2.05 -21.31 -14.10
C SER A 176 -1.47 -21.82 -15.40
#